data_AF-A0A2C4PX89-F1
#
_entry.id   AF-A0A2C4PX89-F1
#
_cell.length_a   1.000
_cell.length_b   1.000
_cell.length_c   1.000
_cell.angle_alpha   90.00
_cell.angle_beta   90.00
_cell.angle_gamma   90.00
#
_symmetry.space_group_name_H-M   'P 1'
#
loop_
_entity.id
_entity.type
_entity.pdbx_description
1 polymer ?
#
loop_
_entity_poly.entity_id
_entity_poly.type
_entity_poly.pdbx_seq_one_letter_code
_entity_poly.pdbx_strand_id
1 'polypeptide(L)' 'MEHFTDQHLIAYKQPVQRLYSLQVVTGVGDNKFNLKGTTTRGEAAAFLVKMLDSMQK' A
#
# COMPACT_ATOMS: atom_id res chain seq x y z
N MET A 1 -10.10 0.60 -0.04
CA MET A 1 -9.38 1.52 0.87
C MET A 1 -10.27 2.22 1.88
N GLU A 2 -11.55 2.44 1.61
CA GLU A 2 -12.43 3.20 2.52
C GLU A 2 -12.81 2.47 3.82
N HIS A 3 -12.39 1.21 3.99
CA HIS A 3 -12.59 0.43 5.21
C HIS A 3 -11.45 0.57 6.23
N PHE A 4 -10.32 1.21 5.89
CA PHE A 4 -9.22 1.38 6.83
C PHE A 4 -9.55 2.45 7.87
N THR A 5 -9.33 2.12 9.14
CA THR A 5 -9.60 3.01 10.30
C THR A 5 -8.65 4.21 10.34
N ASP A 6 -7.43 4.04 9.86
CA ASP A 6 -6.38 5.05 9.78
C ASP A 6 -6.28 5.74 8.40
N GLN A 7 -7.26 5.54 7.50
CA GLN A 7 -7.26 6.11 6.15
C GLN A 7 -7.19 7.65 6.12
N HIS A 8 -7.63 8.31 7.19
CA HIS A 8 -7.64 9.77 7.31
C HIS A 8 -6.21 10.35 7.41
N LEU A 9 -5.21 9.51 7.70
CA LEU A 9 -3.80 9.90 7.74
C LEU A 9 -3.14 9.86 6.35
N ILE A 10 -3.83 9.40 5.30
CA ILE A 10 -3.26 9.26 3.95
C ILE A 10 -3.18 10.64 3.27
N ALA A 11 -1.98 11.21 3.19
CA ALA A 11 -1.74 12.50 2.51
C ALA A 11 -1.97 12.41 0.98
N TYR A 12 -1.50 11.33 0.34
CA TYR A 12 -1.55 11.16 -1.11
C TYR A 12 -2.62 10.13 -1.51
N LYS A 13 -3.89 10.43 -1.21
CA LYS A 13 -5.00 9.47 -1.32
C LYS A 13 -5.14 8.85 -2.73
N GLN A 14 -5.08 9.66 -3.78
CA GLN A 14 -5.22 9.20 -5.17
C GLN A 14 -4.11 8.22 -5.61
N PRO A 15 -2.81 8.57 -5.51
CA PRO A 15 -1.72 7.63 -5.81
C PRO A 15 -1.78 6.34 -4.98
N VAL A 16 -2.08 6.47 -3.67
CA VAL A 16 -2.16 5.32 -2.76
C VAL A 16 -3.32 4.40 -3.12
N GLN A 17 -4.49 4.96 -3.48
CA GLN A 17 -5.63 4.21 -4.02
C GLN A 17 -5.30 3.47 -5.31
N ARG A 18 -4.55 4.11 -6.22
CA ARG A 18 -4.09 3.45 -7.45
C ARG A 18 -3.21 2.25 -7.12
N LEU A 19 -2.19 2.41 -6.28
CA LEU A 19 -1.29 1.32 -5.90
C LEU A 19 -2.03 0.16 -5.23
N TYR A 20 -3.05 0.45 -4.43
CA TYR A 20 -3.89 -0.58 -3.81
C TYR A 20 -4.80 -1.30 -4.80
N SER A 21 -5.36 -0.58 -5.77
CA SER A 21 -6.15 -1.19 -6.85
C SER A 21 -5.31 -2.15 -7.70
N LEU A 22 -4.01 -1.87 -7.82
CA LEU A 22 -3.02 -2.72 -8.51
C LEU A 22 -2.45 -3.83 -7.62
N GLN A 23 -2.90 -3.94 -6.36
CA GLN A 23 -2.40 -4.90 -5.36
C GLN A 23 -0.90 -4.78 -5.05
N VAL A 24 -0.28 -3.63 -5.35
CA VAL A 24 1.12 -3.32 -5.03
C VAL A 24 1.29 -3.10 -3.52
N VAL A 25 0.31 -2.48 -2.88
CA VAL A 25 0.24 -2.27 -1.42
C VAL A 25 -1.05 -2.85 -0.85
N THR A 26 -0.97 -3.33 0.39
CA THR A 26 -2.09 -3.88 1.15
C THR A 26 -2.09 -3.32 2.57
N GLY A 27 -3.18 -3.53 3.32
CA GLY A 27 -3.20 -3.25 4.76
C GLY A 27 -2.36 -4.26 5.54
N VAL A 28 -2.14 -3.97 6.82
CA VAL A 28 -1.34 -4.81 7.74
C VAL A 28 -2.18 -5.71 8.64
N GLY A 29 -3.50 -5.78 8.40
CA GLY A 29 -4.47 -6.40 9.32
C GLY A 29 -5.21 -5.36 10.17
N ASP A 30 -6.12 -5.82 11.03
CA ASP A 30 -6.89 -4.99 11.98
C ASP A 30 -7.57 -3.75 11.37
N ASN A 31 -8.00 -3.83 10.11
CA ASN A 31 -8.52 -2.70 9.35
C ASN A 31 -7.58 -1.47 9.38
N LYS A 32 -6.27 -1.68 9.31
CA LYS A 32 -5.24 -0.62 9.26
C LYS A 32 -4.38 -0.68 8.01
N PHE A 33 -3.98 0.49 7.52
CA PHE A 33 -2.98 0.65 6.47
C PHE A 33 -1.56 0.87 7.02
N ASN A 34 -1.43 1.43 8.23
CA ASN A 34 -0.18 1.67 8.96
C ASN A 34 0.79 2.67 8.29
N LEU A 35 0.33 3.90 8.07
CA LEU A 35 1.07 4.96 7.34
C LEU A 35 2.36 5.44 8.01
N LYS A 36 2.46 5.28 9.32
CA LYS A 36 3.63 5.69 10.12
C LYS A 36 4.52 4.51 10.49
N GLY A 37 4.20 3.31 10.01
CA GLY A 37 5.00 2.12 10.25
C GLY A 37 6.31 2.15 9.45
N THR A 38 7.34 1.51 9.99
CA THR A 38 8.60 1.31 9.28
C THR A 38 8.48 0.12 8.34
N THR A 39 9.02 0.25 7.14
CA THR A 39 9.12 -0.86 6.17
C THR A 39 10.44 -1.60 6.33
N THR A 40 10.38 -2.93 6.37
CA THR A 40 11.57 -3.79 6.33
C THR A 40 12.16 -3.84 4.92
N ARG A 41 13.42 -4.25 4.79
CA ARG A 41 14.06 -4.43 3.47
C ARG A 41 13.32 -5.43 2.59
N GLY A 42 12.75 -6.49 3.18
CA GLY A 42 11.97 -7.49 2.45
C GLY A 42 10.66 -6.94 1.91
N GLU A 43 9.93 -6.15 2.70
CA GLU A 43 8.69 -5.49 2.26
C GLU A 43 8.97 -4.45 1.17
N ALA A 44 10.06 -3.69 1.29
CA ALA A 44 10.48 -2.75 0.25
C ALA A 44 10.83 -3.47 -1.07
N ALA A 45 11.52 -4.60 -1.01
CA ALA A 45 11.80 -5.41 -2.20
C ALA A 45 10.52 -5.97 -2.82
N ALA A 46 9.59 -6.48 -2.01
CA ALA A 46 8.30 -6.99 -2.47
C ALA A 46 7.45 -5.90 -3.14
N PHE A 47 7.48 -4.67 -2.61
CA PHE A 47 6.83 -3.52 -3.24
C PHE A 47 7.34 -3.28 -4.66
N LEU A 48 8.66 -3.27 -4.85
CA LEU A 48 9.28 -3.03 -6.15
C LEU A 48 8.93 -4.13 -7.16
N VAL A 49 8.98 -5.41 -6.76
CA VAL A 49 8.61 -6.54 -7.62
C VAL A 49 7.15 -6.43 -8.06
N LYS A 50 6.22 -6.22 -7.13
CA LYS A 50 4.79 -6.05 -7.46
C LYS A 50 4.53 -4.85 -8.37
N MET A 51 5.29 -3.77 -8.19
CA MET A 51 5.19 -2.59 -9.04
C MET A 51 5.59 -2.93 -10.49
N LEU A 52 6.73 -3.60 -10.69
CA LEU A 52 7.17 -4.04 -12.00
C LEU A 52 6.15 -4.99 -12.66
N ASP A 53 5.65 -5.97 -11.91
CA ASP A 53 4.63 -6.91 -12.40
C ASP A 53 3.33 -6.20 -12.81
N SER A 54 2.95 -5.13 -12.09
CA SER A 54 1.74 -4.36 -12.41
C SER A 54 1.85 -3.52 -13.69
N MET A 55 3.06 -3.27 -14.18
CA MET A 55 3.32 -2.51 -15.41
C MET A 55 3.33 -3.39 -16.67
N GLN A 56 3.42 -4.70 -16.51
CA GLN A 56 3.48 -5.67 -17.61
C GLN A 56 2.10 -6.24 -17.99
N LYS A 57 1.04 -5.84 -17.28
CA LYS A 57 -0.35 -6.23 -17.52
C LYS A 57 -1.07 -5.15 -18.31
#